data_AF-A0A8T0QWS8-F1
#
_entry.id   AF-A0A8T0QWS8-F1
#
_cell.length_a   1.000
_cell.length_b   1.000
_cell.length_c   1.000
_cell.angle_alpha   90.00
_cell.angle_beta   90.00
_cell.angle_gamma   90.00
#
_symmetry.space_group_name_H-M   'P 1'
#
loop_
_entity.id
_entity.type
_entity.pdbx_description
1 polymer ?
#
loop_
_entity_poly.entity_id
_entity_poly.type
_entity_poly.pdbx_seq_one_letter_code
_entity_poly.pdbx_strand_id
1 'polypeptide(L)'
;MIRRVQAEVCAELEAVEGGARDGAGGALFREDAWTRPGGGGGISRVLQGGRVFEKAAVNVSVVYGVMPPEAYRAARPEAAAAAGGEKAGPVAFFAAGVSSVIHPVNPFAPTMHFKYRYFETEAPKDAPGAPRQWWFGGGTDLTPSYIIEEDIKHFHSICQCIFHLLNINLDPVQKQMCDKFDPGFYPRFKKWCDDYFYIKHRGERRGVGGIFFDDLSDYDQETPSICYRYQIISCSLFG
;
A
#
# COMPACT_ATOMS: atom_id res chain seq x y z
N MET A 1 -11.60 -0.61 -6.56
CA MET A 1 -10.97 0.44 -5.73
C MET A 1 -9.52 0.75 -6.12
N ILE A 2 -8.58 -0.20 -6.00
CA ILE A 2 -7.15 0.01 -6.33
C ILE A 2 -6.91 0.60 -7.73
N ARG A 3 -7.73 0.26 -8.73
CA ARG A 3 -7.72 0.87 -10.07
C ARG A 3 -8.11 2.34 -10.07
N ARG A 4 -9.05 2.74 -9.21
CA ARG A 4 -9.46 4.14 -9.04
C ARG A 4 -8.31 4.96 -8.44
N VAL A 5 -7.68 4.43 -7.39
CA VAL A 5 -6.49 5.05 -6.77
C VAL A 5 -5.37 5.22 -7.79
N GLN A 6 -5.08 4.19 -8.59
CA GLN A 6 -4.09 4.30 -9.67
C GLN A 6 -4.45 5.41 -10.66
N ALA A 7 -5.71 5.51 -11.07
CA ALA A 7 -6.15 6.55 -11.99
C ALA A 7 -6.03 7.96 -11.39
N GLU A 8 -6.48 8.14 -10.14
CA GLU A 8 -6.39 9.41 -9.41
C GLU A 8 -4.93 9.86 -9.26
N VAL A 9 -4.04 8.98 -8.74
CA VAL A 9 -2.62 9.32 -8.55
C VAL A 9 -1.92 9.62 -9.88
N CYS A 10 -2.18 8.83 -10.93
CA CYS A 10 -1.60 9.11 -12.25
C CYS A 10 -2.04 10.48 -12.77
N ALA A 11 -3.32 10.83 -12.64
CA ALA A 11 -3.85 12.10 -13.10
C ALA A 11 -3.26 13.29 -12.34
N GLU A 12 -3.10 13.20 -11.01
CA GLU A 12 -2.49 14.26 -10.21
C GLU A 12 -1.00 14.46 -10.59
N LEU A 13 -0.26 13.36 -10.77
CA LEU A 13 1.14 13.43 -11.19
C LEU A 13 1.29 14.04 -12.60
N GLU A 14 0.41 13.70 -13.54
CA GLU A 14 0.40 14.31 -14.89
C GLU A 14 0.00 15.79 -14.86
N ALA A 15 -0.89 16.17 -13.94
CA ALA A 15 -1.27 17.58 -13.74
C ALA A 15 -0.09 18.41 -13.23
N VAL A 16 0.68 17.87 -12.27
CA VAL A 16 1.92 18.49 -11.76
C VAL A 16 3.00 18.56 -12.83
N GLU A 17 3.11 17.53 -13.67
CA GLU A 17 4.02 17.47 -14.81
C GLU A 17 3.69 18.53 -15.89
N GLY A 18 2.51 19.15 -15.83
CA GLY A 18 2.20 20.36 -16.60
C GLY A 18 1.62 20.11 -17.99
N GLY A 19 0.97 18.96 -18.20
CA GLY A 19 0.38 18.54 -19.50
C GLY A 19 -0.49 19.57 -20.24
N ALA A 20 -0.88 20.69 -19.62
CA ALA A 20 -1.72 21.73 -20.21
C ALA A 20 -1.23 23.19 -20.08
N ARG A 21 -0.10 23.49 -19.40
CA ARG A 21 0.22 24.89 -19.03
C ARG A 21 1.11 25.68 -20.01
N ASP A 22 1.93 25.02 -20.81
CA ASP A 22 2.96 25.69 -21.63
C ASP A 22 3.10 25.13 -23.06
N GLY A 23 2.17 24.29 -23.51
CA GLY A 23 2.11 23.79 -24.90
C GLY A 23 3.24 22.83 -25.29
N ALA A 24 4.19 22.56 -24.39
CA ALA A 24 5.31 21.63 -24.61
C ALA A 24 4.95 20.16 -24.32
N GLY A 25 3.80 19.90 -23.69
CA GLY A 25 3.36 18.54 -23.31
C GLY A 25 4.23 17.92 -22.22
N GLY A 26 3.67 17.73 -21.03
CA GLY A 26 4.33 16.96 -19.96
C GLY A 26 4.47 15.47 -20.31
N ALA A 27 5.39 14.76 -19.67
CA ALA A 27 5.44 13.30 -19.79
C ALA A 27 4.14 12.66 -19.26
N LEU A 28 3.65 11.64 -19.95
CA LEU A 28 2.43 10.92 -19.57
C LEU A 28 2.76 9.50 -19.15
N PHE A 29 1.88 8.90 -18.36
CA PHE A 29 1.96 7.50 -18.01
C PHE A 29 1.72 6.62 -19.24
N ARG A 30 2.64 5.70 -19.49
CA ARG A 30 2.44 4.59 -20.41
C ARG A 30 1.85 3.41 -19.65
N GLU A 31 0.73 2.91 -20.15
CA GLU A 31 0.06 1.76 -19.57
C GLU A 31 0.52 0.46 -20.24
N ASP A 32 0.84 -0.53 -19.42
CA ASP A 32 1.11 -1.91 -19.82
C ASP A 32 0.22 -2.86 -19.00
N ALA A 33 -0.74 -3.48 -19.68
CA ALA A 33 -1.66 -4.44 -19.10
C ALA A 33 -1.17 -5.86 -19.38
N TRP A 34 -1.00 -6.65 -18.33
CA TRP A 34 -0.40 -7.98 -18.42
C TRP A 34 -1.22 -9.02 -17.66
N THR A 35 -1.02 -10.28 -18.04
CA THR A 35 -1.66 -11.44 -17.42
C THR A 35 -0.60 -12.42 -16.92
N ARG A 36 -0.95 -13.21 -15.90
CA ARG A 36 -0.02 -14.15 -15.27
C ARG A 36 -0.42 -15.60 -15.57
N PRO A 37 0.53 -16.46 -16.01
CA PRO A 37 0.32 -17.90 -16.01
C PRO A 37 -0.02 -18.39 -14.59
N GLY A 38 -1.14 -19.10 -14.44
CA GLY A 38 -1.63 -19.57 -13.13
C GLY A 38 -2.62 -18.63 -12.43
N GLY A 39 -3.06 -17.54 -13.08
CA GLY A 39 -4.20 -16.73 -12.65
C GLY A 39 -3.86 -15.28 -12.33
N GLY A 40 -4.75 -14.38 -12.75
CA GLY A 40 -4.66 -12.94 -12.50
C GLY A 40 -3.80 -12.17 -13.50
N GLY A 41 -3.31 -11.01 -13.06
CA GLY A 41 -2.57 -10.07 -13.88
C GLY A 41 -2.44 -8.69 -13.22
N GLY A 42 -2.13 -7.67 -14.02
CA GLY A 42 -1.95 -6.33 -13.51
C GLY A 42 -1.96 -5.26 -14.61
N ILE A 43 -1.92 -4.01 -14.14
CA ILE A 43 -1.79 -2.82 -14.98
C ILE A 43 -0.62 -2.03 -14.41
N SER A 44 0.46 -1.94 -15.16
CA SER A 44 1.60 -1.10 -14.84
C SER A 44 1.48 0.22 -15.57
N ARG A 45 1.52 1.34 -14.83
CA ARG A 45 1.60 2.67 -15.42
C ARG A 45 2.94 3.29 -15.08
N VAL A 46 3.73 3.64 -16.10
CA VAL A 46 5.06 4.23 -15.91
C VAL A 46 5.17 5.55 -16.67
N LEU A 47 5.51 6.61 -15.96
CA LEU A 47 5.96 7.90 -16.48
C LEU A 47 7.48 7.95 -16.35
N GLN A 48 8.20 8.32 -17.41
CA GLN A 48 9.66 8.41 -17.40
C GLN A 48 10.14 9.56 -18.29
N GLY A 49 11.22 10.22 -17.88
CA GLY A 49 11.82 11.32 -18.63
C GLY A 49 10.97 12.59 -18.60
N GLY A 50 10.26 12.81 -17.49
CA GLY A 50 9.51 14.03 -17.24
C GLY A 50 10.40 15.18 -16.77
N ARG A 51 9.82 16.38 -16.74
CA ARG A 51 10.42 17.61 -16.21
C ARG A 51 10.32 17.70 -14.69
N VAL A 52 9.25 17.20 -14.09
CA VAL A 52 9.08 17.15 -12.63
C VAL A 52 9.48 15.79 -12.11
N PHE A 53 9.02 14.73 -12.76
CA PHE A 53 9.31 13.35 -12.38
C PHE A 53 10.33 12.71 -13.33
N GLU A 54 11.49 12.34 -12.79
CA GLU A 54 12.49 11.56 -13.55
C GLU A 54 11.87 10.21 -13.92
N LYS A 55 11.22 9.59 -12.94
CA LYS A 55 10.47 8.35 -13.12
C LYS A 55 9.39 8.21 -12.05
N ALA A 56 8.18 7.86 -12.47
CA ALA A 56 7.10 7.48 -11.57
C ALA A 56 6.43 6.21 -12.07
N ALA A 57 6.10 5.29 -11.16
CA ALA A 57 5.37 4.09 -11.50
C ALA A 57 4.24 3.87 -10.52
N VAL A 58 3.02 3.65 -11.03
CA VAL A 58 1.84 3.31 -10.23
C VAL A 58 1.26 2.02 -10.78
N ASN A 59 1.39 0.94 -10.02
CA ASN A 59 1.07 -0.41 -10.47
C ASN A 59 -0.10 -0.97 -9.70
N VAL A 60 -1.02 -1.63 -10.41
CA VAL A 60 -2.10 -2.43 -9.84
C VAL A 60 -1.88 -3.88 -10.18
N SER A 61 -2.09 -4.78 -9.23
CA SER A 61 -2.08 -6.22 -9.47
C SER A 61 -3.26 -6.89 -8.79
N VAL A 62 -3.83 -7.88 -9.47
CA VAL A 62 -4.86 -8.78 -8.96
C VAL A 62 -4.44 -10.19 -9.36
N VAL A 63 -3.96 -10.96 -8.38
CA VAL A 63 -3.39 -12.29 -8.57
C VAL A 63 -4.19 -13.28 -7.75
N TYR A 64 -4.45 -14.43 -8.33
CA TYR A 64 -5.08 -15.55 -7.65
C TYR A 64 -4.46 -16.84 -8.16
N GLY A 65 -4.58 -17.91 -7.38
CA GLY A 65 -4.06 -19.20 -7.75
C GLY A 65 -3.97 -20.13 -6.55
N VAL A 66 -3.06 -21.08 -6.63
CA VAL A 66 -2.85 -22.09 -5.60
C VAL A 66 -1.43 -21.97 -5.08
N MET A 67 -1.30 -21.83 -3.76
CA MET A 67 -0.01 -21.70 -3.09
C MET A 67 0.49 -23.08 -2.68
N PRO A 68 1.77 -23.42 -2.93
CA PRO A 68 2.37 -24.62 -2.38
C PRO A 68 2.43 -24.52 -0.85
N PRO A 69 2.36 -25.65 -0.13
CA PRO A 69 2.26 -25.65 1.34
C PRO A 69 3.39 -24.90 2.06
N GLU A 70 4.60 -24.92 1.49
CA GLU A 70 5.76 -24.23 2.03
C GLU A 70 5.64 -22.70 1.94
N ALA A 71 5.04 -22.19 0.85
CA ALA A 71 4.81 -20.76 0.70
C ALA A 71 3.70 -20.26 1.66
N TYR A 72 2.70 -21.10 1.95
CA TYR A 72 1.70 -20.80 2.98
C TYR A 72 2.34 -20.69 4.37
N ARG A 73 3.22 -21.63 4.72
CA ARG A 73 3.95 -21.60 6.00
C ARG A 73 4.90 -20.41 6.11
N ALA A 74 5.56 -20.02 5.03
CA ALA A 74 6.42 -18.83 5.01
C ALA A 74 5.62 -17.52 5.13
N ALA A 75 4.42 -17.47 4.54
CA ALA A 75 3.52 -16.32 4.68
C ALA A 75 2.91 -16.22 6.09
N ARG A 76 2.79 -17.33 6.83
CA ARG A 76 2.19 -17.41 8.16
C ARG A 76 2.95 -18.37 9.08
N PRO A 77 4.15 -17.98 9.57
CA PRO A 77 4.94 -18.83 10.46
C PRO A 77 4.21 -19.18 11.77
N GLU A 78 3.37 -18.27 12.30
CA GLU A 78 2.58 -18.51 13.52
C GLU A 78 1.44 -19.52 13.31
N ALA A 79 0.72 -19.43 12.18
CA ALA A 79 -0.31 -20.42 11.83
C ALA A 79 0.29 -21.80 11.53
N ALA A 80 1.48 -21.82 10.92
CA ALA A 80 2.23 -23.05 10.67
C ALA A 80 2.68 -23.74 11.98
N ALA A 81 3.03 -22.96 13.00
CA ALA A 81 3.41 -23.48 14.31
C ALA A 81 2.22 -24.09 15.08
N ALA A 82 1.02 -23.53 14.91
CA ALA A 82 -0.21 -24.03 15.53
C ALA A 82 -0.73 -25.34 14.89
N ALA A 83 -0.43 -25.58 13.61
CA ALA A 83 -0.94 -26.73 12.84
C ALA A 83 -0.17 -28.07 13.05
N GLY A 84 0.65 -28.18 14.10
CA GLY A 84 1.19 -29.48 14.55
C GLY A 84 2.06 -30.26 13.56
N GLY A 85 2.54 -29.64 12.47
CA GLY A 85 3.40 -30.29 11.48
C GLY A 85 2.68 -31.07 10.37
N GLU A 86 1.36 -30.99 10.25
CA GLU A 86 0.67 -31.59 9.11
C GLU A 86 1.04 -30.89 7.79
N LYS A 87 1.14 -31.68 6.72
CA LYS A 87 1.35 -31.18 5.36
C LYS A 87 0.03 -30.59 4.88
N ALA A 88 -0.18 -29.30 5.14
CA ALA A 88 -1.28 -28.55 4.51
C ALA A 88 -1.29 -28.83 3.00
N GLY A 89 -2.44 -29.16 2.44
CA GLY A 89 -2.61 -29.31 1.00
C GLY A 89 -2.42 -27.97 0.27
N PRO A 90 -2.47 -27.98 -1.08
CA PRO A 90 -2.51 -26.74 -1.86
C PRO A 90 -3.63 -25.81 -1.37
N VAL A 91 -3.29 -24.57 -1.01
CA VAL A 91 -4.25 -23.57 -0.52
C VAL A 91 -4.51 -22.54 -1.62
N ALA A 92 -5.78 -22.38 -2.00
CA ALA A 92 -6.17 -21.31 -2.92
C ALA A 92 -6.00 -19.95 -2.25
N PHE A 93 -5.47 -18.98 -2.98
CA PHE A 93 -5.26 -17.62 -2.49
C PHE A 93 -5.73 -16.58 -3.50
N PHE A 94 -6.06 -15.40 -2.98
CA PHE A 94 -6.31 -14.19 -3.75
C PHE A 94 -5.52 -13.03 -3.13
N ALA A 95 -4.92 -12.21 -3.98
CA ALA A 95 -4.16 -11.04 -3.59
C ALA A 95 -4.44 -9.89 -4.55
N ALA A 96 -4.68 -8.70 -4.01
CA ALA A 96 -4.88 -7.50 -4.81
C ALA A 96 -4.20 -6.30 -4.14
N GLY A 97 -3.63 -5.39 -4.92
CA GLY A 97 -2.98 -4.21 -4.37
C GLY A 97 -2.61 -3.15 -5.39
N VAL A 98 -2.34 -1.95 -4.89
CA VAL A 98 -1.65 -0.88 -5.63
C VAL A 98 -0.33 -0.57 -4.95
N SER A 99 0.69 -0.30 -5.74
CA SER A 99 2.01 0.13 -5.28
C SER A 99 2.55 1.23 -6.17
N SER A 100 3.28 2.17 -5.59
CA SER A 100 3.90 3.27 -6.31
C SER A 100 5.29 3.59 -5.78
N VAL A 101 6.15 4.01 -6.69
CA VAL A 101 7.42 4.68 -6.38
C VAL A 101 7.55 5.87 -7.32
N ILE A 102 7.88 7.03 -6.76
CA ILE A 102 7.92 8.31 -7.47
C ILE A 102 9.26 8.97 -7.17
N HIS A 103 10.03 9.25 -8.23
CA HIS A 103 11.33 9.92 -8.18
C HIS A 103 11.25 11.27 -8.90
N PRO A 104 11.22 12.39 -8.15
CA PRO A 104 11.34 13.71 -8.74
C PRO A 104 12.72 13.95 -9.36
N VAL A 105 12.79 14.82 -10.38
CA VAL A 105 14.06 15.32 -10.96
C VAL A 105 14.76 16.26 -9.99
N ASN A 106 14.00 17.10 -9.29
CA ASN A 106 14.54 18.10 -8.38
C ASN A 106 14.96 17.44 -7.04
N PRO A 107 16.22 17.53 -6.60
CA PRO A 107 16.67 16.90 -5.35
C PRO A 107 16.05 17.49 -4.08
N PHE A 108 15.43 18.67 -4.16
CA PHE A 108 14.65 19.23 -3.06
C PHE A 108 13.24 18.62 -2.95
N ALA A 109 12.76 17.94 -4.00
CA ALA A 109 11.52 17.20 -3.95
C ALA A 109 11.83 15.73 -3.55
N PRO A 110 11.20 15.20 -2.50
CA PRO A 110 11.54 13.88 -1.97
C PRO A 110 11.03 12.74 -2.85
N THR A 111 11.74 11.62 -2.83
CA THR A 111 11.21 10.35 -3.34
C THR A 111 10.07 9.87 -2.43
N MET A 112 9.00 9.35 -3.01
CA MET A 112 7.88 8.77 -2.27
C MET A 112 7.61 7.33 -2.70
N HIS A 113 7.22 6.52 -1.72
CA HIS A 113 6.72 5.17 -1.96
C HIS A 113 5.43 4.96 -1.18
N PHE A 114 4.45 4.31 -1.82
CA PHE A 114 3.31 3.76 -1.10
C PHE A 114 2.96 2.39 -1.66
N LYS A 115 2.40 1.55 -0.80
CA LYS A 115 1.87 0.25 -1.18
C LYS A 115 0.72 -0.07 -0.28
N TYR A 116 -0.39 -0.55 -0.83
CA TYR A 116 -1.35 -1.26 -0.01
C TYR A 116 -2.00 -2.40 -0.75
N ARG A 117 -2.24 -3.46 0.00
CA ARG A 117 -2.66 -4.75 -0.50
C ARG A 117 -3.60 -5.45 0.47
N TYR A 118 -4.32 -6.38 -0.11
CA TYR A 118 -5.15 -7.34 0.56
C TYR A 118 -4.75 -8.73 0.13
N PHE A 119 -4.86 -9.66 1.06
CA PHE A 119 -4.60 -11.05 0.84
C PHE A 119 -5.68 -11.89 1.53
N GLU A 120 -6.09 -12.98 0.90
CA GLU A 120 -6.97 -13.98 1.49
C GLU A 120 -6.59 -15.39 1.04
N THR A 121 -6.86 -16.36 1.90
CA THR A 121 -6.74 -17.79 1.57
C THR A 121 -8.04 -18.51 1.85
N GLU A 122 -8.42 -19.45 1.01
CA GLU A 122 -9.50 -20.38 1.35
C GLU A 122 -9.17 -21.22 2.59
N ALA A 123 -10.22 -21.73 3.24
CA ALA A 123 -10.07 -22.74 4.28
C ALA A 123 -9.42 -24.00 3.65
N PRO A 124 -8.38 -24.58 4.27
CA PRO A 124 -7.80 -25.84 3.81
C PRO A 124 -8.86 -26.94 3.75
N LYS A 125 -8.95 -27.67 2.62
CA LYS A 125 -9.94 -28.75 2.42
C LYS A 125 -9.66 -29.97 3.29
N ASP A 126 -8.42 -30.14 3.70
CA ASP A 126 -7.86 -31.24 4.47
C ASP A 126 -7.79 -30.98 5.97
N ALA A 127 -8.13 -29.76 6.43
CA ALA A 127 -8.26 -29.42 7.84
C ALA A 127 -9.69 -28.93 8.15
N PRO A 128 -10.65 -29.85 8.35
CA PRO A 128 -12.01 -29.50 8.73
C PRO A 128 -12.03 -28.61 9.99
N GLY A 129 -12.44 -27.35 9.83
CA GLY A 129 -12.51 -26.36 10.92
C GLY A 129 -11.44 -25.25 10.88
N ALA A 130 -10.45 -25.32 9.99
CA ALA A 130 -9.50 -24.22 9.79
C ALA A 130 -10.18 -23.02 9.11
N PRO A 131 -10.15 -21.81 9.69
CA PRO A 131 -10.86 -20.66 9.15
C PRO A 131 -10.16 -20.09 7.91
N ARG A 132 -10.96 -19.52 6.99
CA ARG A 132 -10.48 -18.63 5.92
C ARG A 132 -9.64 -17.51 6.54
N GLN A 133 -8.43 -17.31 6.04
CA GLN A 133 -7.53 -16.26 6.53
C GLN A 133 -7.56 -15.08 5.58
N TRP A 134 -7.39 -13.88 6.11
CA TRP A 134 -7.28 -12.67 5.31
C TRP A 134 -6.56 -11.60 6.09
N TRP A 135 -5.89 -10.68 5.40
CA TRP A 135 -5.22 -9.56 6.03
C TRP A 135 -4.96 -8.41 5.06
N PHE A 136 -4.77 -7.24 5.65
CA PHE A 136 -4.26 -6.06 4.98
C PHE A 136 -2.80 -5.83 5.31
N GLY A 137 -2.10 -5.25 4.34
CA GLY A 137 -0.79 -4.70 4.59
C GLY A 137 -0.52 -3.52 3.67
N GLY A 138 0.27 -2.58 4.14
CA GLY A 138 0.60 -1.42 3.38
C GLY A 138 1.36 -0.36 4.16
N GLY A 139 1.44 0.82 3.57
CA GLY A 139 2.19 1.91 4.10
C GLY A 139 2.52 2.96 3.06
N THR A 140 3.01 4.08 3.54
CA THR A 140 3.58 5.15 2.75
C THR A 140 4.80 5.68 3.49
N ASP A 141 5.84 6.05 2.75
CA ASP A 141 7.08 6.56 3.31
C ASP A 141 7.75 7.59 2.39
N LEU A 142 8.50 8.49 3.03
CA LEU A 142 9.16 9.61 2.40
C LEU A 142 10.68 9.47 2.48
N THR A 143 11.35 9.64 1.34
CA THR A 143 12.80 9.54 1.18
C THR A 143 13.36 10.84 0.59
N PRO A 144 13.58 11.88 1.41
CA PRO A 144 14.19 13.13 0.97
C PRO A 144 15.69 12.97 0.70
N SER A 145 16.20 13.67 -0.33
CA SER A 145 17.65 13.86 -0.48
C SER A 145 18.16 15.01 0.39
N TYR A 146 17.37 16.09 0.51
CA TYR A 146 17.61 17.20 1.44
C TYR A 146 16.48 17.28 2.46
N ILE A 147 16.84 17.49 3.73
CA ILE A 147 15.89 17.59 4.82
C ILE A 147 15.26 18.98 4.85
N ILE A 148 13.94 19.02 4.63
CA ILE A 148 13.08 20.19 4.83
C ILE A 148 12.11 19.80 5.94
N GLU A 149 12.24 20.41 7.13
CA GLU A 149 11.49 19.98 8.31
C GLU A 149 9.98 20.16 8.14
N GLU A 150 9.58 21.21 7.44
CA GLU A 150 8.18 21.55 7.15
C GLU A 150 7.51 20.44 6.35
N ASP A 151 8.17 19.92 5.31
CA ASP A 151 7.67 18.84 4.46
C ASP A 151 7.53 17.54 5.26
N ILE A 152 8.49 17.25 6.14
CA ILE A 152 8.45 16.07 7.01
C ILE A 152 7.29 16.17 8.00
N LYS A 153 7.13 17.33 8.66
CA LYS A 153 6.02 17.58 9.60
C LYS A 153 4.68 17.49 8.87
N HIS A 154 4.60 18.05 7.66
CA HIS A 154 3.40 17.99 6.83
C HIS A 154 3.05 16.54 6.47
N PHE A 155 3.99 15.78 5.91
CA PHE A 155 3.80 14.37 5.56
C PHE A 155 3.36 13.51 6.75
N HIS A 156 4.03 13.66 7.89
CA HIS A 156 3.70 12.90 9.11
C HIS A 156 2.37 13.36 9.75
N SER A 157 2.01 14.64 9.63
CA SER A 157 0.69 15.12 10.06
C SER A 157 -0.42 14.57 9.16
N ILE A 158 -0.21 14.43 7.85
CA ILE A 158 -1.13 13.71 6.95
C ILE A 158 -1.23 12.24 7.39
N CYS A 159 -0.11 11.57 7.67
CA CYS A 159 -0.11 10.19 8.18
C CYS A 159 -0.93 10.03 9.47
N GLN A 160 -0.91 11.03 10.36
CA GLN A 160 -1.75 11.07 11.56
C GLN A 160 -3.22 11.39 11.23
N CYS A 161 -3.45 12.36 10.35
CA CYS A 161 -4.77 12.85 9.95
C CYS A 161 -5.54 11.85 9.09
N ILE A 162 -4.88 10.96 8.35
CA ILE A 162 -5.51 9.86 7.60
C ILE A 162 -6.42 9.02 8.52
N PHE A 163 -6.16 9.00 9.83
CA PHE A 163 -7.02 8.36 10.83
C PHE A 163 -8.20 9.23 11.29
N HIS A 164 -8.07 10.56 11.28
CA HIS A 164 -9.11 11.51 11.71
C HIS A 164 -10.04 11.96 10.57
N LEU A 165 -9.52 12.19 9.36
CA LEU A 165 -10.27 12.69 8.20
C LEU A 165 -11.30 11.70 7.67
N LEU A 166 -11.15 10.41 8.02
CA LEU A 166 -12.17 9.41 7.79
C LEU A 166 -13.48 9.76 8.52
N ASN A 167 -13.46 10.43 9.67
CA ASN A 167 -14.70 10.77 10.38
C ASN A 167 -15.59 11.82 9.68
N ILE A 168 -15.08 12.54 8.66
CA ILE A 168 -15.74 13.74 8.12
C ILE A 168 -16.68 13.41 6.93
N ASN A 169 -16.39 12.38 6.14
CA ASN A 169 -17.12 12.07 4.88
C ASN A 169 -17.68 10.64 4.82
N LEU A 170 -17.96 10.05 5.98
CA LEU A 170 -18.50 8.70 6.09
C LEU A 170 -20.00 8.74 6.37
N ASP A 171 -20.70 7.71 5.89
CA ASP A 171 -22.07 7.48 6.35
C ASP A 171 -22.05 7.21 7.87
N PRO A 172 -23.18 7.41 8.59
CA PRO A 172 -23.24 7.25 10.04
C PRO A 172 -22.72 5.90 10.57
N VAL A 173 -22.90 4.81 9.82
CA VAL A 173 -22.41 3.47 10.17
C VAL A 173 -20.89 3.39 10.06
N GLN A 174 -20.32 3.90 8.97
CA GLN A 174 -18.88 3.98 8.77
C GLN A 174 -18.18 4.93 9.75
N LYS A 175 -18.84 6.05 10.10
CA LYS A 175 -18.34 6.99 11.11
C LYS A 175 -18.26 6.35 12.50
N GLN A 176 -19.29 5.60 12.92
CA GLN A 176 -19.25 4.83 14.18
C GLN A 176 -18.12 3.79 14.22
N MET A 177 -17.67 3.28 13.08
CA MET A 177 -16.52 2.39 13.00
C MET A 177 -15.19 3.15 13.02
N CYS A 178 -15.14 4.36 12.46
CA CYS A 178 -13.95 5.24 12.51
C CYS A 178 -13.73 5.88 13.89
N ASP A 179 -14.81 6.18 14.62
CA ASP A 179 -14.77 6.61 16.02
C ASP A 179 -14.17 5.53 16.97
N LYS A 180 -14.00 4.28 16.49
CA LYS A 180 -13.33 3.18 17.21
C LYS A 180 -11.83 3.08 16.93
N PHE A 181 -11.24 3.96 16.11
CA PHE A 181 -9.82 3.85 15.76
C PHE A 181 -8.91 4.25 16.90
N ASP A 182 -7.97 3.36 17.21
CA ASP A 182 -7.02 3.47 18.32
C ASP A 182 -6.02 4.62 18.09
N PRO A 183 -5.97 5.63 19.00
CA PRO A 183 -4.93 6.66 18.97
C PRO A 183 -3.48 6.11 18.93
N GLY A 184 -3.28 4.85 19.34
CA GLY A 184 -2.01 4.11 19.27
C GLY A 184 -1.57 3.67 17.88
N PHE A 185 -2.41 3.78 16.84
CA PHE A 185 -2.09 3.32 15.50
C PHE A 185 -0.88 4.00 14.87
N TYR A 186 -0.90 5.33 14.80
CA TYR A 186 0.19 6.07 14.18
C TYR A 186 1.53 5.83 14.90
N PRO A 187 1.63 5.93 16.25
CA PRO A 187 2.86 5.58 16.96
C PRO A 187 3.36 4.16 16.65
N ARG A 188 2.45 3.17 16.60
CA ARG A 188 2.79 1.77 16.29
C ARG A 188 3.32 1.61 14.86
N PHE A 189 2.58 2.11 13.87
CA PHE A 189 2.91 1.95 12.45
C PHE A 189 4.07 2.83 12.01
N LYS A 190 4.28 3.98 12.65
CA LYS A 190 5.49 4.78 12.44
C LYS A 190 6.72 4.03 12.91
N LYS A 191 6.70 3.51 14.13
CA LYS A 191 7.82 2.72 14.65
C LYS A 191 8.11 1.52 13.75
N TRP A 192 7.07 0.83 13.28
CA TRP A 192 7.24 -0.29 12.36
C TRP A 192 7.85 0.15 11.03
N CYS A 193 7.44 1.31 10.48
CA CYS A 193 8.01 1.86 9.25
C CYS A 193 9.51 2.15 9.41
N ASP A 194 9.90 2.77 10.52
CA ASP A 194 11.31 2.99 10.84
C ASP A 194 12.04 1.63 10.83
N ASP A 195 11.56 0.67 11.61
CA ASP A 195 12.20 -0.65 11.75
C ASP A 195 12.31 -1.43 10.44
N TYR A 196 11.29 -1.37 9.60
CA TYR A 196 11.22 -2.07 8.31
C TYR A 196 12.22 -1.50 7.30
N PHE A 197 12.32 -0.18 7.18
CA PHE A 197 13.22 0.48 6.22
C PHE A 197 14.63 0.74 6.76
N TYR A 198 15.11 -0.10 7.71
CA TYR A 198 16.51 -0.08 8.13
C TYR A 198 17.43 -0.73 7.10
N ILE A 199 18.52 -0.05 6.79
CA ILE A 199 19.61 -0.61 6.00
C ILE A 199 20.69 -1.08 6.97
N LYS A 200 20.55 -2.33 7.45
CA LYS A 200 21.41 -2.91 8.51
C LYS A 200 22.91 -2.70 8.30
N HIS A 201 23.40 -2.86 7.07
CA HIS A 201 24.83 -2.75 6.76
C HIS A 201 25.34 -1.30 6.69
N ARG A 202 24.45 -0.30 6.61
CA ARG A 202 24.79 1.14 6.61
C ARG A 202 24.53 1.81 7.96
N GLY A 203 23.78 1.15 8.84
CA GLY A 203 23.40 1.72 10.12
C GLY A 203 22.34 2.81 10.04
N GLU A 204 21.70 3.00 8.88
CA GLU A 204 20.78 4.11 8.59
C GLU A 204 19.41 3.63 8.10
N ARG A 205 18.42 4.52 8.12
CA ARG A 205 17.10 4.29 7.53
C ARG A 205 17.10 4.78 6.09
N ARG A 206 16.28 4.20 5.22
CA ARG A 206 16.16 4.64 3.81
C ARG A 206 15.76 6.12 3.69
N GLY A 207 14.93 6.60 4.60
CA GLY A 207 14.38 7.95 4.60
C GLY A 207 13.84 8.33 5.98
N VAL A 208 12.85 9.23 6.00
CA VAL A 208 12.24 9.76 7.24
C VAL A 208 11.01 8.96 7.71
N GLY A 209 10.81 7.78 7.12
CA GLY A 209 9.73 6.86 7.45
C GLY A 209 8.37 7.38 7.00
N GLY A 210 7.34 7.02 7.77
CA GLY A 210 5.93 7.26 7.49
C GLY A 210 5.10 6.28 8.28
N ILE A 211 4.22 5.53 7.64
CA ILE A 211 3.48 4.44 8.28
C ILE A 211 3.72 3.13 7.53
N PHE A 212 3.84 2.04 8.28
CA PHE A 212 3.92 0.69 7.76
C PHE A 212 3.10 -0.25 8.64
N PHE A 213 2.35 -1.13 8.00
CA PHE A 213 1.59 -2.17 8.66
C PHE A 213 1.52 -3.42 7.79
N ASP A 214 1.47 -4.57 8.44
CA ASP A 214 1.23 -5.84 7.79
C ASP A 214 0.38 -6.73 8.70
N ASP A 215 -0.15 -7.81 8.14
CA ASP A 215 -0.96 -8.80 8.85
C ASP A 215 -2.14 -8.20 9.65
N LEU A 216 -2.68 -7.07 9.19
CA LEU A 216 -3.80 -6.42 9.85
C LEU A 216 -5.10 -7.19 9.57
N SER A 217 -5.54 -7.98 10.54
CA SER A 217 -6.73 -8.85 10.48
C SER A 217 -7.67 -8.70 11.68
N ASP A 218 -7.40 -7.77 12.59
CA ASP A 218 -8.05 -7.66 13.91
C ASP A 218 -9.46 -7.02 13.88
N TYR A 219 -10.04 -6.85 12.68
CA TYR A 219 -11.32 -6.18 12.45
C TYR A 219 -12.27 -7.10 11.68
N ASP A 220 -13.58 -6.87 11.77
CA ASP A 220 -14.54 -7.69 11.03
C ASP A 220 -14.37 -7.55 9.52
N GLN A 221 -14.68 -8.59 8.73
CA GLN A 221 -14.42 -8.71 7.29
C GLN A 221 -15.26 -7.74 6.42
N GLU A 222 -16.17 -6.95 7.00
CA GLU A 222 -16.83 -5.78 6.38
C GLU A 222 -16.12 -4.43 6.63
N THR A 223 -15.29 -4.36 7.68
CA THR A 223 -14.32 -3.28 7.98
C THR A 223 -13.22 -3.06 6.89
N PRO A 224 -12.87 -4.02 6.01
CA PRO A 224 -12.02 -3.84 4.86
C PRO A 224 -12.36 -2.63 4.01
N SER A 225 -13.64 -2.31 3.85
CA SER A 225 -14.10 -1.12 3.11
C SER A 225 -13.51 0.18 3.66
N ILE A 226 -13.27 0.24 4.97
CA ILE A 226 -12.64 1.35 5.67
C ILE A 226 -11.12 1.27 5.47
N CYS A 227 -10.47 0.12 5.72
CA CYS A 227 -9.04 -0.16 5.42
C CYS A 227 -8.63 0.31 4.00
N TYR A 228 -9.53 0.05 3.06
CA TYR A 228 -9.44 0.44 1.66
C TYR A 228 -9.71 1.94 1.42
N ARG A 229 -10.63 2.59 2.15
CA ARG A 229 -10.75 4.06 2.18
C ARG A 229 -9.52 4.75 2.76
N TYR A 230 -8.82 4.18 3.77
CA TYR A 230 -7.49 4.69 4.20
C TYR A 230 -6.52 4.74 3.01
N GLN A 231 -6.51 3.68 2.19
CA GLN A 231 -5.65 3.57 1.00
C GLN A 231 -5.98 4.61 -0.08
N ILE A 232 -7.24 5.06 -0.21
CA ILE A 232 -7.63 6.12 -1.17
C ILE A 232 -7.24 7.50 -0.65
N ILE A 233 -7.61 7.83 0.60
CA ILE A 233 -7.38 9.16 1.18
C ILE A 233 -5.89 9.44 1.31
N SER A 234 -5.09 8.44 1.69
CA SER A 234 -3.64 8.60 1.70
C SER A 234 -3.05 8.90 0.33
N CYS A 235 -3.72 8.56 -0.78
CA CYS A 235 -3.22 8.85 -2.11
C CYS A 235 -3.74 10.17 -2.68
N SER A 236 -4.89 10.67 -2.20
CA SER A 236 -5.53 11.91 -2.69
C SER A 236 -5.13 13.17 -1.92
N LEU A 237 -4.50 13.05 -0.74
CA LEU A 237 -4.00 14.17 0.05
C LEU A 237 -2.59 14.66 -0.37
N PHE A 238 -1.96 14.02 -1.36
CA PHE A 238 -0.65 14.40 -1.89
C PHE A 238 -0.72 15.16 -3.23
N GLY A 239 -1.91 15.63 -3.62
CA GLY A 239 -2.16 16.51 -4.78
C GLY A 239 -2.51 17.93 -4.34
#